data_AF-A4TEX2-F1
#
_entry.id   AF-A4TEX2-F1
#
_cell.length_a   1.000
_cell.length_b   1.000
_cell.length_c   1.000
_cell.angle_alpha   90.00
_cell.angle_beta   90.00
_cell.angle_gamma   90.00
#
_symmetry.space_group_name_H-M   'P 1'
#
loop_
_entity.id
_entity.type
_entity.pdbx_description
1 polymer ?
#
loop_
_entity_poly.entity_id
_entity_poly.type
_entity_poly.pdbx_seq_one_letter_code
_entity_poly.pdbx_strand_id
1 'polypeptide(L)'
;MLAHLSVETGLVHDYGVACATHAADLDAAAARLRGVGVGAAAAFGPVGAPFLASLTRAAAAQSASLGRLSTSVDAGRAAATSCAQAYDLSDGDAASRLAGSI
;
A
#
# COMPACT_ATOMS: atom_id res chain seq x y z
N MET A 1 23.00 29.94 -3.92
CA MET A 1 23.01 28.73 -3.07
C MET A 1 21.60 28.14 -3.08
N LEU A 2 21.27 27.34 -4.10
CA LEU A 2 19.99 26.64 -4.26
C LEU A 2 20.23 25.20 -3.81
N ALA A 3 20.21 24.98 -2.50
CA ALA A 3 20.36 23.65 -1.93
C ALA A 3 19.17 23.44 -1.01
N HIS A 4 18.50 22.28 -1.16
CA HIS A 4 17.57 21.68 -0.20
C HIS A 4 16.05 21.85 -0.41
N LEU A 5 15.56 21.94 -1.67
CA LEU A 5 14.13 21.71 -1.95
C LEU A 5 13.84 20.39 -2.68
N SER A 6 14.89 19.66 -3.07
CA SER A 6 14.81 18.23 -3.34
C SER A 6 14.87 17.46 -2.01
N VAL A 7 13.81 17.52 -1.20
CA VAL A 7 13.37 16.24 -0.63
C VAL A 7 13.11 15.42 -1.88
N GLU A 8 14.09 14.58 -2.23
CA GLU A 8 14.28 14.07 -3.59
C GLU A 8 12.94 13.53 -4.09
N THR A 9 12.47 14.04 -5.22
CA THR A 9 11.34 13.42 -5.94
C THR A 9 11.58 11.91 -6.13
N GLY A 10 12.85 11.48 -6.17
CA GLY A 10 13.28 10.09 -6.02
C GLY A 10 12.82 9.40 -4.73
N LEU A 11 12.98 10.02 -3.55
CA LEU A 11 12.47 9.47 -2.28
C LEU A 11 10.95 9.35 -2.26
N VAL A 12 10.23 10.26 -2.92
CA VAL A 12 8.77 10.20 -3.05
C VAL A 12 8.35 9.04 -3.97
N HIS A 13 9.08 8.83 -5.05
CA HIS A 13 8.89 7.71 -5.97
C HIS A 13 9.20 6.37 -5.28
N ASP A 14 10.33 6.27 -4.58
CA ASP A 14 10.74 5.07 -3.84
C ASP A 14 9.75 4.72 -2.74
N TYR A 15 9.21 5.73 -2.03
CA TYR A 15 8.11 5.55 -1.09
C TYR A 15 6.88 4.97 -1.79
N GLY A 16 6.51 5.48 -2.98
CA GLY A 16 5.40 4.97 -3.76
C GLY A 16 5.57 3.49 -4.19
N VAL A 17 6.78 3.10 -4.60
CA VAL A 17 7.13 1.71 -4.94
C VAL A 17 7.08 0.80 -3.71
N ALA A 18 7.61 1.26 -2.57
CA ALA A 18 7.54 0.54 -1.32
C ALA A 18 6.09 0.33 -0.86
N CYS A 19 5.25 1.37 -0.97
CA CYS A 19 3.81 1.29 -0.71
C CYS A 19 3.12 0.25 -1.60
N ALA A 20 3.38 0.24 -2.90
CA ALA A 20 2.79 -0.73 -3.82
C ALA A 20 3.22 -2.18 -3.50
N THR A 21 4.50 -2.37 -3.14
CA THR A 21 5.04 -3.68 -2.72
C THR A 21 4.35 -4.16 -1.45
N HIS A 22 4.22 -3.29 -0.45
CA HIS A 22 3.52 -3.62 0.78
C HIS A 22 2.04 -3.91 0.56
N ALA A 23 1.35 -3.17 -0.31
CA ALA A 23 -0.05 -3.46 -0.65
C ALA A 23 -0.20 -4.86 -1.26
N ALA A 24 0.68 -5.23 -2.20
CA ALA A 24 0.69 -6.56 -2.81
C ALA A 24 0.99 -7.68 -1.79
N ASP A 25 1.92 -7.46 -0.85
CA ASP A 25 2.24 -8.42 0.20
C ASP A 25 1.05 -8.63 1.16
N LEU A 26 0.35 -7.54 1.52
CA LEU A 26 -0.85 -7.60 2.36
C LEU A 26 -1.99 -8.33 1.65
N ASP A 27 -2.17 -8.11 0.34
CA ASP A 27 -3.17 -8.83 -0.46
C ASP A 27 -2.85 -10.32 -0.59
N ALA A 28 -1.58 -10.68 -0.80
CA ALA A 28 -1.13 -12.06 -0.82
C ALA A 28 -1.33 -12.74 0.55
N ALA A 29 -1.07 -12.03 1.65
CA ALA A 29 -1.35 -12.53 2.99
C ALA A 29 -2.85 -12.72 3.24
N ALA A 30 -3.69 -11.77 2.81
CA ALA A 30 -5.15 -11.88 2.88
C ALA A 30 -5.69 -13.04 2.03
N ALA A 31 -5.10 -13.30 0.86
CA ALA A 31 -5.46 -14.46 0.03
C ALA A 31 -5.11 -15.79 0.72
N ARG A 32 -3.92 -15.90 1.34
CA ARG A 32 -3.56 -17.09 2.14
C ARG A 32 -4.50 -17.29 3.32
N LEU A 33 -4.83 -16.22 4.05
CA LEU A 33 -5.76 -16.27 5.18
C LEU A 33 -7.16 -16.74 4.75
N ARG A 34 -7.67 -16.30 3.60
CA ARG A 34 -8.93 -16.78 3.02
C ARG A 34 -8.92 -18.27 2.69
N GLY A 35 -7.75 -18.85 2.42
CA GLY A 35 -7.57 -20.29 2.21
C GLY A 35 -7.48 -21.12 3.50
N VAL A 36 -7.37 -20.48 4.67
CA VAL A 36 -7.25 -21.20 5.95
C VAL A 36 -8.55 -21.94 6.24
N GLY A 37 -8.44 -23.25 6.52
CA GLY A 37 -9.57 -24.10 6.85
C GLY A 37 -10.18 -24.85 5.66
N VAL A 38 -9.75 -24.58 4.43
CA VAL A 38 -10.13 -25.38 3.25
C VAL A 38 -9.61 -26.81 3.45
N GLY A 39 -10.53 -27.79 3.48
CA GLY A 39 -10.22 -29.21 3.68
C GLY A 39 -9.98 -29.63 5.15
N ALA A 40 -9.90 -28.68 6.09
CA ALA A 40 -9.63 -28.98 7.50
C ALA A 40 -10.83 -29.61 8.23
N ALA A 41 -12.05 -29.45 7.72
CA ALA A 41 -13.27 -30.02 8.30
C ALA A 41 -13.20 -31.55 8.46
N ALA A 42 -12.54 -32.24 7.52
CA ALA A 42 -12.34 -33.70 7.59
C ALA A 42 -11.30 -34.10 8.65
N ALA A 43 -10.30 -33.26 8.92
CA ALA A 43 -9.22 -33.53 9.86
C ALA A 43 -9.59 -33.25 11.32
N PHE A 44 -10.43 -32.24 11.56
CA PHE A 44 -10.82 -31.80 12.91
C PHE A 44 -12.10 -32.46 13.43
N GLY A 45 -12.90 -33.06 12.53
CA GLY A 45 -14.16 -33.71 12.88
C GLY A 45 -15.15 -32.79 13.61
N PRO A 46 -16.17 -33.35 14.27
CA PRO A 46 -17.22 -32.57 14.94
C PRO A 46 -16.69 -31.73 16.11
N VAL A 47 -15.66 -32.22 16.80
CA VAL A 47 -15.09 -31.59 18.00
C VAL A 47 -14.34 -30.31 17.65
N GLY A 48 -13.61 -30.27 16.53
CA GLY A 48 -12.91 -29.07 16.09
C GLY A 48 -13.74 -28.12 15.22
N ALA A 49 -15.04 -28.39 15.01
CA ALA A 49 -15.91 -27.50 14.24
C ALA A 49 -16.04 -26.09 14.85
N PRO A 50 -16.19 -25.90 16.17
CA PRO A 50 -16.20 -24.57 16.78
C PRO A 50 -14.86 -23.83 16.62
N PHE A 51 -13.74 -24.55 16.70
CA PHE A 51 -12.42 -23.99 16.46
C PHE A 51 -12.27 -23.52 15.01
N LEU A 52 -12.66 -24.35 14.04
CA LEU A 52 -12.65 -23.98 12.62
C LEU A 52 -13.55 -22.77 12.33
N ALA A 53 -14.72 -22.69 12.96
CA ALA A 53 -15.61 -21.53 12.83
C ALA A 53 -14.98 -20.24 13.42
N SER A 54 -14.27 -20.36 14.54
CA SER A 54 -13.54 -19.24 15.15
C SER A 54 -12.35 -18.81 14.28
N LEU A 55 -11.56 -19.78 13.79
CA LEU A 55 -10.40 -19.57 12.93
C LEU A 55 -10.79 -18.89 11.62
N THR A 56 -11.82 -19.38 10.94
CA THR A 56 -12.33 -18.80 9.69
C THR A 56 -12.85 -17.38 9.89
N ARG A 57 -13.57 -17.12 10.99
CA ARG A 57 -14.01 -15.76 11.35
C ARG A 57 -12.84 -14.82 11.61
N ALA A 58 -11.84 -15.27 12.37
CA ALA A 58 -10.64 -14.48 12.66
C ALA A 58 -9.84 -14.20 11.38
N ALA A 59 -9.66 -15.19 10.52
CA ALA A 59 -8.99 -15.04 9.23
C ALA A 59 -9.72 -14.07 8.30
N ALA A 60 -11.06 -14.11 8.27
CA ALA A 60 -11.87 -13.16 7.52
C ALA A 60 -11.73 -11.72 8.05
N ALA A 61 -11.80 -11.53 9.38
CA ALA A 61 -11.63 -10.23 10.01
C ALA A 61 -10.22 -9.64 9.78
N GLN A 62 -9.18 -10.48 9.88
CA GLN A 62 -7.80 -10.08 9.60
C GLN A 62 -7.64 -9.70 8.12
N SER A 63 -8.19 -10.49 7.21
CA SER A 63 -8.15 -10.21 5.76
C SER A 63 -8.83 -8.88 5.41
N ALA A 64 -9.97 -8.57 6.03
CA ALA A 64 -10.66 -7.30 5.83
C ALA A 64 -9.83 -6.11 6.34
N SER A 65 -9.15 -6.26 7.49
CA SER A 65 -8.24 -5.24 8.00
C SER A 65 -7.04 -5.01 7.09
N LEU A 66 -6.46 -6.08 6.53
CA LEU A 66 -5.37 -6.00 5.55
C LEU A 66 -5.81 -5.26 4.28
N GLY A 67 -7.02 -5.55 3.77
CA GLY A 67 -7.56 -4.84 2.60
C GLY A 67 -7.75 -3.34 2.83
N ARG A 68 -8.24 -2.94 4.01
CA ARG A 68 -8.34 -1.52 4.39
C ARG A 68 -6.97 -0.84 4.48
N LEU A 69 -5.97 -1.54 5.03
CA LEU A 69 -4.61 -1.02 5.11
C LEU A 69 -4.00 -0.84 3.72
N SER A 70 -4.17 -1.83 2.85
CA SER A 70 -3.76 -1.77 1.43
C SER A 70 -4.36 -0.54 0.73
N THR A 71 -5.68 -0.32 0.88
CA THR A 71 -6.35 0.88 0.33
C THR A 71 -5.76 2.19 0.88
N SER A 72 -5.45 2.25 2.18
CA SER A 72 -4.85 3.44 2.79
C SER A 72 -3.44 3.71 2.26
N VAL A 73 -2.66 2.65 2.03
CA VAL A 73 -1.31 2.73 1.47
C VAL A 73 -1.36 3.20 0.01
N ASP A 74 -2.32 2.70 -0.78
CA ASP A 74 -2.55 3.17 -2.15
C ASP A 74 -2.97 4.64 -2.22
N ALA A 75 -3.82 5.10 -1.30
CA ALA A 75 -4.17 6.50 -1.20
C ALA A 75 -2.95 7.38 -0.87
N GLY A 76 -2.07 6.92 0.03
CA GLY A 76 -0.79 7.57 0.32
C GLY A 76 0.12 7.66 -0.91
N ARG A 77 0.23 6.58 -1.68
CA ARG A 77 0.96 6.55 -2.96
C ARG A 77 0.41 7.54 -3.98
N ALA A 78 -0.91 7.62 -4.13
CA ALA A 78 -1.56 8.56 -5.04
C ALA A 78 -1.29 10.02 -4.64
N ALA A 79 -1.39 10.34 -3.34
CA ALA A 79 -1.06 11.66 -2.83
C ALA A 79 0.41 12.02 -3.05
N ALA A 80 1.33 11.10 -2.74
CA ALA A 80 2.76 11.26 -2.98
C ALA A 80 3.08 11.55 -4.46
N THR A 81 2.47 10.79 -5.37
CA THR A 81 2.63 10.98 -6.83
C THR A 81 2.11 12.35 -7.26
N SER A 82 0.95 12.77 -6.75
CA SER A 82 0.39 14.10 -7.05
C SER A 82 1.27 15.23 -6.53
N CYS A 83 1.87 15.09 -5.34
CA CYS A 83 2.80 16.07 -4.80
C CYS A 83 4.08 16.17 -5.65
N ALA A 84 4.66 15.04 -6.07
CA ALA A 84 5.84 15.04 -6.94
C ALA A 84 5.56 15.76 -8.27
N GLN A 85 4.42 15.49 -8.91
CA GLN A 85 4.02 16.18 -10.15
C GLN A 85 3.87 17.69 -9.95
N ALA A 86 3.29 18.13 -8.82
CA ALA A 86 3.16 19.56 -8.53
C ALA A 86 4.52 20.23 -8.33
N TYR A 87 5.48 19.54 -7.71
CA TYR A 87 6.85 20.03 -7.58
C TYR A 87 7.55 20.13 -8.95
N ASP A 88 7.46 19.10 -9.79
CA ASP A 88 8.08 19.11 -11.13
C ASP A 88 7.53 20.25 -12.00
N LEU A 89 6.21 20.50 -11.95
CA LEU A 89 5.59 21.62 -12.66
C LEU A 89 6.06 22.98 -12.11
N SER A 90 6.12 23.15 -10.79
CA SER A 90 6.59 24.40 -10.20
C SER A 90 8.07 24.67 -10.50
N ASP A 91 8.90 23.64 -10.56
CA ASP A 91 10.33 23.77 -10.89
C ASP A 91 10.50 24.15 -12.37
N GLY A 92 9.72 23.52 -13.28
CA GLY A 92 9.67 23.89 -14.69
C GLY A 92 9.22 25.34 -14.93
N ASP A 93 8.18 25.78 -14.23
CA ASP A 93 7.71 27.18 -14.29
C ASP A 93 8.78 28.15 -13.77
N ALA A 94 9.46 27.82 -12.67
CA ALA A 94 10.55 28.65 -12.15
C ALA A 94 11.73 28.74 -13.14
N ALA A 95 12.13 27.61 -13.75
CA ALA A 95 13.19 27.55 -14.74
C ALA A 95 12.85 28.36 -16.00
N SER A 96 11.61 28.28 -16.50
CA SER A 96 11.16 29.05 -17.66
C SER A 96 11.17 30.56 -17.42
N ARG A 97 10.77 31.01 -16.22
CA ARG A 97 10.82 32.43 -15.83
C ARG A 97 12.25 32.96 -15.72
N LEU A 98 13.18 32.15 -15.25
CA LEU A 98 14.60 32.50 -15.22
C LEU A 98 15.20 32.56 -16.63
N ALA A 99 14.85 31.63 -17.52
CA ALA A 99 15.36 31.60 -18.89
C ALA A 99 14.79 32.71 -19.80
N GLY A 100 13.57 33.21 -19.53
CA GLY A 100 13.00 34.37 -20.23
C GLY A 100 13.41 35.74 -19.67
N SER A 101 14.17 35.74 -18.56
CA SER A 101 14.68 36.92 -17.87
C SER A 101 16.13 37.26 -18.24
N ILE A 102 16.78 36.42 -19.06
CA ILE A 102 18.13 36.65 -19.61
C ILE A 102 18.07 37.09 -21.07
#